data_AF-A0A949QE60-F1
#
_entry.id   AF-A0A949QE60-F1
#
_cell.length_a   1.000
_cell.length_b   1.000
_cell.length_c   1.000
_cell.angle_alpha   90.00
_cell.angle_beta   90.00
_cell.angle_gamma   90.00
#
_symmetry.space_group_name_H-M   'P 1'
#
loop_
_entity.id
_entity.type
_entity.pdbx_description
1 polymer ?
#
loop_
_entity_poly.entity_id
_entity_poly.type
_entity_poly.pdbx_seq_one_letter_code
_entity_poly.pdbx_strand_id
1 'polypeptide(L)'
;MLPAERKTFYQPIVEQIVEGWATGKPPLPATGKPGGYYRLTNYLLEYLVAHGVFPAGVHAMPEGRDQHNAIEPSFPVDFDVVIGDVVLPNSVLHKKEKL
;
A
#
# COMPACT_ATOMS: atom_id res chain seq x y z
N MET A 1 19.16 -2.90 -0.68
CA MET A 1 18.08 -3.89 -0.60
C MET A 1 17.68 -4.32 -1.99
N LEU A 2 17.59 -5.62 -2.21
CA LEU A 2 16.96 -6.22 -3.38
C LEU A 2 15.44 -5.99 -3.35
N PRO A 3 14.71 -6.07 -4.49
CA PRO A 3 13.26 -5.86 -4.52
C PRO A 3 12.46 -6.75 -3.55
N ALA A 4 12.86 -8.01 -3.38
CA ALA A 4 12.23 -8.92 -2.42
C ALA A 4 12.41 -8.46 -0.97
N GLU A 5 13.61 -7.97 -0.61
CA GLU A 5 13.89 -7.45 0.74
C GLU A 5 13.09 -6.16 1.01
N ARG A 6 12.98 -5.29 0.00
CA ARG A 6 12.12 -4.09 0.08
C ARG A 6 10.67 -4.46 0.31
N LYS A 7 10.16 -5.48 -0.40
CA LYS A 7 8.79 -5.95 -0.24
C LYS A 7 8.54 -6.41 1.19
N THR A 8 9.41 -7.26 1.74
CA THR A 8 9.31 -7.71 3.14
C THR A 8 9.40 -6.55 4.13
N PHE A 9 10.28 -5.58 3.90
CA PHE A 9 10.43 -4.41 4.77
C PHE A 9 9.20 -3.49 4.76
N TYR A 10 8.62 -3.23 3.58
CA TYR A 10 7.51 -2.29 3.43
C TYR A 10 6.13 -2.91 3.69
N GLN A 11 5.96 -4.24 3.55
CA GLN A 11 4.68 -4.93 3.73
C GLN A 11 3.94 -4.53 5.03
N PRO A 12 4.53 -4.66 6.23
CA PRO A 12 3.79 -4.35 7.47
C PRO A 12 3.42 -2.86 7.58
N ILE A 13 4.22 -1.96 7.00
CA ILE A 13 3.96 -0.52 7.00
C ILE A 13 2.77 -0.21 6.10
N VAL A 14 2.75 -0.80 4.90
CA VAL A 14 1.63 -0.65 3.96
C VAL A 14 0.35 -1.22 4.56
N GLU A 15 0.41 -2.40 5.19
CA GLU A 15 -0.75 -2.98 5.86
C GLU A 15 -1.30 -2.05 6.94
N GLN A 16 -0.44 -1.49 7.79
CA GLN A 16 -0.88 -0.54 8.82
C GLN A 16 -1.58 0.70 8.23
N ILE A 17 -1.01 1.31 7.18
CA ILE A 17 -1.59 2.46 6.50
C ILE A 17 -2.98 2.12 5.93
N VAL A 18 -3.08 0.99 5.22
CA VAL A 18 -4.32 0.60 4.54
C VAL A 18 -5.40 0.15 5.54
N GLU A 19 -5.04 -0.46 6.67
CA GLU A 19 -5.99 -0.75 7.75
C GLU A 19 -6.53 0.54 8.39
N GLY A 20 -5.69 1.56 8.57
CA GLY A 20 -6.10 2.89 8.99
C GLY A 20 -7.12 3.50 8.02
N TRP A 21 -6.80 3.50 6.72
CA TRP A 21 -7.72 3.93 5.67
C TRP A 21 -9.02 3.11 5.63
N ALA A 22 -8.97 1.82 5.92
CA ALA A 22 -10.13 0.93 5.90
C ALA A 22 -11.11 1.16 7.07
N THR A 23 -10.64 1.80 8.15
CA THR A 23 -11.43 2.00 9.36
C THR A 23 -12.71 2.79 9.08
N GLY A 24 -13.86 2.25 9.53
CA GLY A 24 -15.17 2.86 9.33
C GLY A 24 -15.77 2.69 7.92
N LYS A 25 -15.06 2.06 6.98
CA LYS A 25 -15.61 1.75 5.64
C LYS A 25 -16.39 0.43 5.67
N PRO A 26 -17.47 0.31 4.87
CA PRO A 26 -18.26 -0.92 4.81
C PRO A 26 -17.43 -2.07 4.20
N PRO A 27 -17.36 -3.24 4.87
CA PRO A 27 -16.64 -4.38 4.34
C PRO A 27 -17.44 -5.09 3.23
N LEU A 28 -16.74 -5.69 2.29
CA LEU A 28 -17.33 -6.61 1.31
C LEU A 28 -17.58 -7.98 1.96
N PRO A 29 -18.74 -8.63 1.71
CA PRO A 29 -19.03 -9.94 2.30
C PRO A 29 -18.00 -11.03 1.99
N ALA A 30 -17.41 -10.99 0.80
CA ALA A 30 -16.48 -12.02 0.34
C ALA A 30 -15.10 -11.96 1.03
N THR A 31 -14.65 -10.77 1.45
CA THR A 31 -13.28 -10.56 1.93
C THR A 31 -13.21 -10.00 3.35
N GLY A 32 -14.32 -9.47 3.89
CA GLY A 32 -14.32 -8.73 5.14
C GLY A 32 -13.58 -7.39 5.08
N LYS A 33 -13.10 -6.97 3.90
CA LYS A 33 -12.36 -5.73 3.66
C LYS A 33 -13.16 -4.79 2.74
N PRO A 34 -12.98 -3.46 2.85
CA PRO A 34 -13.66 -2.54 1.94
C PRO A 34 -13.17 -2.70 0.50
N GLY A 35 -14.03 -2.30 -0.45
CA GLY A 35 -13.65 -2.24 -1.87
C GLY A 35 -12.39 -1.40 -2.07
N GLY A 36 -11.45 -1.88 -2.87
CA GLY A 36 -10.18 -1.21 -3.12
C GLY A 36 -9.06 -1.51 -2.10
N TYR A 37 -9.34 -2.18 -0.98
CA TYR A 37 -8.33 -2.52 0.05
C TYR A 37 -7.07 -3.15 -0.55
N TYR A 38 -7.22 -4.29 -1.22
CA TYR A 38 -6.09 -5.02 -1.79
C TYR A 38 -5.43 -4.28 -2.96
N ARG A 39 -6.20 -3.51 -3.74
CA ARG A 39 -5.65 -2.68 -4.82
C ARG A 39 -4.76 -1.58 -4.25
N LEU A 40 -5.19 -0.90 -3.19
CA LEU A 40 -4.42 0.12 -2.50
C LEU A 40 -3.17 -0.46 -1.84
N THR A 41 -3.29 -1.62 -1.16
CA THR A 41 -2.15 -2.34 -0.59
C THR A 41 -1.10 -2.67 -1.65
N ASN A 42 -1.52 -3.28 -2.76
CA ASN A 42 -0.59 -3.67 -3.83
C ASN A 42 0.07 -2.44 -4.47
N TYR A 43 -0.72 -1.40 -4.76
CA TYR A 43 -0.21 -0.17 -5.34
C TYR A 43 0.86 0.48 -4.45
N LEU A 44 0.56 0.69 -3.16
CA LEU A 44 1.50 1.31 -2.21
C LEU A 44 2.78 0.50 -2.08
N LEU A 45 2.66 -0.83 -2.00
CA LEU A 45 3.80 -1.72 -1.87
C LEU A 45 4.70 -1.67 -3.11
N GLU A 46 4.11 -1.75 -4.30
CA GLU A 46 4.85 -1.66 -5.57
C GLU A 46 5.54 -0.31 -5.72
N TYR A 47 4.83 0.78 -5.39
CA TYR A 47 5.38 2.13 -5.43
C TYR A 47 6.59 2.26 -4.48
N LEU A 48 6.48 1.79 -3.23
CA LEU A 48 7.57 1.82 -2.27
C LEU A 48 8.76 0.95 -2.69
N VAL A 49 8.50 -0.23 -3.25
CA VAL A 49 9.57 -1.10 -3.77
C VAL A 49 10.32 -0.41 -4.91
N ALA A 50 9.63 0.27 -5.81
CA ALA A 50 10.21 0.96 -6.95
C ALA A 50 10.95 2.25 -6.56
N HIS A 51 10.31 3.11 -5.77
CA HIS A 51 10.76 4.48 -5.53
C HIS A 51 11.45 4.68 -4.18
N GLY A 52 11.18 3.81 -3.20
CA GLY A 52 11.73 3.93 -1.84
C GLY A 52 11.20 5.13 -1.04
N VAL A 53 10.15 5.78 -1.54
CA VAL A 53 9.47 6.93 -0.92
C VAL A 53 7.98 6.76 -1.07
N PHE A 54 7.20 7.39 -0.19
CA PHE A 54 5.75 7.42 -0.32
C PHE A 54 5.30 8.18 -1.59
N PRO A 55 4.21 7.75 -2.23
CA PRO A 55 3.53 8.59 -3.23
C PRO A 55 2.95 9.83 -2.54
N ALA A 56 2.76 10.91 -3.30
CA ALA A 56 2.27 12.19 -2.80
C ALA A 56 1.14 12.72 -3.70
N GLY A 57 0.16 13.41 -3.10
CA GLY A 57 -0.99 13.95 -3.81
C GLY A 57 -1.94 12.88 -4.36
N VAL A 58 -2.72 13.27 -5.38
CA VAL A 58 -3.81 12.44 -5.93
C VAL A 58 -3.32 11.57 -7.08
N HIS A 59 -3.50 10.25 -6.94
CA HIS A 59 -3.19 9.26 -7.97
C HIS A 59 -4.46 8.51 -8.39
N ALA A 60 -4.54 8.14 -9.67
CA ALA A 60 -5.57 7.22 -10.15
C ALA A 60 -5.15 5.78 -9.85
N MET A 61 -5.99 5.04 -9.14
CA MET A 61 -5.77 3.60 -8.95
C MET A 61 -6.01 2.85 -10.25
N PRO A 62 -5.22 1.80 -10.55
CA PRO A 62 -5.46 0.99 -11.73
C PRO A 62 -6.84 0.32 -11.67
N GLU A 63 -7.44 0.11 -12.84
CA GLU A 63 -8.64 -0.71 -12.97
C GLU A 63 -8.38 -2.10 -12.39
N GLY A 64 -9.38 -2.61 -11.67
CA GLY A 64 -9.34 -3.91 -11.03
C GLY A 64 -10.18 -4.94 -11.78
N ARG A 65 -10.13 -6.17 -11.28
CA ARG A 65 -11.11 -7.20 -11.60
C ARG A 65 -11.64 -7.79 -10.31
N ASP A 66 -12.96 -7.96 -10.24
CA ASP A 66 -13.58 -8.63 -9.11
C ASP A 66 -13.48 -10.17 -9.24
N GLN A 67 -14.01 -10.88 -8.25
CA GLN A 67 -14.05 -12.36 -8.24
C GLN A 67 -14.87 -12.98 -9.38
N HIS A 68 -15.75 -12.20 -10.03
CA HIS A 68 -16.55 -12.62 -11.19
C HIS A 68 -15.93 -12.18 -12.51
N ASN A 69 -14.68 -11.70 -12.49
CA ASN A 69 -13.95 -11.19 -13.66
C ASN A 69 -14.57 -9.93 -14.29
N ALA A 70 -15.44 -9.21 -13.56
CA ALA A 70 -15.95 -7.91 -13.97
C ALA A 70 -14.91 -6.82 -13.74
N ILE A 71 -14.87 -5.82 -14.62
CA ILE A 71 -13.97 -4.66 -14.47
C ILE A 71 -14.45 -3.82 -13.29
N GLU A 72 -13.55 -3.56 -12.35
CA GLU A 72 -13.74 -2.53 -11.34
C GLU A 72 -13.08 -1.24 -11.83
N PRO A 73 -13.82 -0.11 -11.86
CA PRO A 73 -13.28 1.13 -12.39
C PRO A 73 -12.09 1.63 -11.57
N SER A 74 -11.27 2.44 -12.23
CA SER A 74 -10.29 3.30 -11.58
C SER A 74 -11.00 4.25 -10.60
N PHE A 75 -10.31 4.60 -9.51
CA PHE A 75 -10.77 5.60 -8.56
C PHE A 75 -9.59 6.46 -8.10
N PRO A 76 -9.80 7.75 -7.81
CA PRO A 76 -8.75 8.62 -7.29
C PRO A 76 -8.46 8.27 -5.82
N VAL A 77 -7.19 8.35 -5.44
CA VAL A 77 -6.72 8.23 -4.06
C VAL A 77 -5.82 9.42 -3.76
N ASP A 78 -6.16 10.14 -2.69
CA ASP A 78 -5.32 11.19 -2.13
C ASP A 78 -4.36 10.55 -1.12
N PHE A 79 -3.08 10.45 -1.51
CA PHE A 79 -2.07 9.80 -0.67
C PHE A 79 -1.63 10.66 0.51
N ASP A 80 -1.80 11.98 0.45
CA ASP A 80 -1.49 12.85 1.58
C ASP A 80 -2.48 12.58 2.72
N VAL A 81 -3.74 12.26 2.39
CA VAL A 81 -4.77 11.85 3.36
C VAL A 81 -4.61 10.40 3.80
N VAL A 82 -4.36 9.47 2.87
CA VAL A 82 -4.23 8.04 3.20
C VAL A 82 -3.04 7.77 4.11
N ILE A 83 -1.90 8.42 3.85
CA ILE A 83 -0.65 8.21 4.57
C ILE A 83 -0.62 9.08 5.84
N GLY A 84 -1.15 10.31 5.77
CA GLY A 84 -1.17 11.24 6.88
C GLY A 84 0.24 11.51 7.42
N ASP A 85 0.41 11.39 8.74
CA ASP A 85 1.66 11.67 9.43
C ASP A 85 2.64 10.47 9.48
N VAL A 86 2.35 9.38 8.76
CA VAL A 86 3.22 8.20 8.78
C VAL A 86 4.55 8.53 8.12
N VAL A 87 5.64 8.31 8.87
CA VAL A 87 7.00 8.50 8.39
C VAL A 87 7.58 7.15 7.97
N LEU A 88 8.18 7.11 6.78
CA LEU A 88 8.86 5.91 6.31
C LEU A 88 10.12 5.68 7.14
N PRO A 89 10.28 4.52 7.79
CA PRO A 89 11.48 4.23 8.55
C PRO A 89 12.70 4.19 7.65
N ASN A 90 13.81 4.76 8.14
CA ASN A 90 15.08 4.71 7.44
C ASN A 90 15.48 3.26 7.19
N SER A 91 15.54 2.89 5.92
CA SER A 91 15.83 1.52 5.49
C SER A 91 17.31 1.12 5.59
N VAL A 92 18.08 1.80 6.45
CA VAL A 92 19.47 1.45 6.75
C VAL A 92 19.44 0.17 7.58
N LEU A 93 19.23 -0.97 6.89
CA LEU A 93 19.63 -2.27 7.38
C LEU A 93 21.07 -2.13 7.83
N HIS A 94 21.30 -2.30 9.13
CA HIS A 94 22.63 -2.35 9.70
C HIS A 94 23.44 -3.35 8.86
N LYS A 95 24.35 -2.83 8.03
CA LYS A 95 25.51 -3.62 7.63
C LYS A 95 26.14 -3.99 8.96
N LYS A 96 26.05 -5.25 9.35
CA LYS A 96 26.85 -5.79 10.44
C LYS A 96 28.28 -5.38 10.14
N GLU A 97 28.79 -4.41 10.88
CA GLU A 97 30.22 -4.17 10.96
C GLU A 97 30.80 -5.46 11.52
N LYS A 98 31.49 -6.20 10.66
CA LYS A 98 32.39 -7.26 11.12
C LYS A 98 33.49 -6.55 11.89
N LEU A 99 33.45 -6.67 13.21
CA LEU A 99 34.63 -6.58 14.07
C LEU A 99 35.55 -7.77 13.77
#